data_AF-A0A1J3EW29-F1
#
_entry.id   AF-A0A1J3EW29-F1
#
_cell.length_a   1.000
_cell.length_b   1.000
_cell.length_c   1.000
_cell.angle_alpha   90.00
_cell.angle_beta   90.00
_cell.angle_gamma   90.00
#
_symmetry.space_group_name_H-M   'P 1'
#
loop_
_entity.id
_entity.type
_entity.pdbx_description
1 polymer ?
#
loop_
_entity_poly.entity_id
_entity_poly.type
_entity_poly.pdbx_seq_one_letter_code
_entity_poly.pdbx_strand_id
1 'polypeptide(L)'
;RHTNKKTGEIQDLGVREVVGKCKRKKSDRLTQLTQEGSPSLTELPRKEINHIVLSTTDQVKGRFLSLGQLLIIEGDVASTSSFRFPRERFETEIEELKQAVSHRDAMVEEIATKNANLETKVSRFGGCLPKH
;
A
#
# COMPACT_ATOMS: atom_id res chain seq x y z
N ARG A 1 -12.24 31.54 -0.89
CA ARG A 1 -10.79 31.38 -0.61
C ARG A 1 -10.63 31.45 0.90
N HIS A 2 -10.15 30.39 1.54
CA HIS A 2 -10.09 30.29 3.01
C HIS A 2 -8.81 30.90 3.63
N THR A 3 -7.90 31.39 2.79
CA THR A 3 -6.63 32.04 3.20
C THR A 3 -6.43 33.36 2.46
N ASN A 4 -5.88 34.34 3.17
CA ASN A 4 -5.48 35.63 2.61
C ASN A 4 -4.22 35.44 1.76
N LYS A 5 -4.25 35.87 0.50
CA LYS A 5 -3.11 35.74 -0.42
C LYS A 5 -1.90 36.58 -0.04
N LYS A 6 -2.09 37.71 0.65
CA LYS A 6 -1.01 38.63 1.03
C LYS A 6 -0.36 38.22 2.35
N THR A 7 -1.14 37.76 3.32
CA THR A 7 -0.65 37.43 4.67
C THR A 7 -0.47 35.92 4.90
N GLY A 8 -1.01 35.07 4.03
CA GLY A 8 -1.01 33.61 4.23
C GLY A 8 -1.94 33.12 5.36
N GLU A 9 -2.61 34.03 6.05
CA GLU A 9 -3.45 33.70 7.20
C GLU A 9 -4.76 33.04 6.78
N ILE A 10 -5.20 32.06 7.57
CA ILE A 10 -6.49 31.40 7.40
C ILE A 10 -7.58 32.38 7.83
N GLN A 11 -8.42 32.82 6.90
CA GLN A 11 -9.52 33.75 7.14
C GLN A 11 -10.75 33.05 7.73
N ASP A 12 -10.91 31.77 7.42
CA ASP A 12 -12.00 30.94 7.92
C ASP A 12 -11.77 30.61 9.40
N LEU A 13 -12.67 31.09 10.27
CA LEU A 13 -12.55 30.92 11.72
C LEU A 13 -12.59 29.46 12.14
N GLY A 14 -13.46 28.65 11.53
CA GLY A 14 -13.60 27.23 11.86
C GLY A 14 -12.34 26.46 11.45
N VAL A 15 -11.82 26.72 10.26
CA VAL A 15 -10.57 26.10 9.79
C VAL A 15 -9.38 26.56 10.64
N ARG A 16 -9.32 27.84 11.01
CA ARG A 16 -8.26 28.39 11.86
C ARG A 16 -8.25 27.69 13.23
N GLU A 17 -9.41 27.47 13.83
CA GLU A 17 -9.53 26.77 15.11
C GLU A 17 -9.07 25.32 15.01
N VAL A 18 -9.55 24.58 14.01
CA VAL A 18 -9.16 23.17 13.79
C VAL A 18 -7.65 23.05 13.59
N VAL A 19 -7.06 23.91 12.74
CA VAL A 19 -5.60 23.93 12.52
C VAL A 19 -4.85 24.25 13.82
N GLY A 20 -5.35 25.18 14.63
CA GLY A 20 -4.79 25.50 15.94
C GLY A 20 -4.81 24.31 16.91
N LYS A 21 -5.94 23.59 16.99
CA LYS A 21 -6.05 22.36 17.79
C LYS A 21 -5.11 21.26 17.29
N CYS A 22 -5.02 21.04 15.97
CA CYS A 22 -4.11 20.05 15.39
C CYS A 22 -2.64 20.36 15.68
N LYS A 23 -2.23 21.63 15.57
CA LYS A 23 -0.85 22.06 15.88
C LYS A 23 -0.49 21.78 17.34
N ARG A 24 -1.40 22.09 18.28
CA ARG A 24 -1.20 21.79 19.71
C ARG A 24 -1.05 20.28 19.95
N LYS A 25 -2.00 19.47 19.48
CA LYS A 25 -1.93 18.00 19.62
C LYS A 25 -0.67 17.40 18.99
N LYS A 26 -0.22 17.92 17.84
CA LYS A 26 1.06 17.50 17.22
C LYS A 26 2.23 17.78 18.15
N SER A 27 2.30 18.99 18.72
CA SER A 27 3.35 19.37 19.66
C SER A 27 3.32 18.51 20.92
N ASP A 28 2.15 18.35 21.53
CA ASP A 28 1.97 17.55 22.74
C ASP A 28 2.42 16.10 22.53
N ARG A 29 2.06 15.52 21.37
CA ARG A 29 2.47 14.16 21.01
C ARG A 29 3.99 14.04 20.80
N LEU A 30 4.61 15.05 20.19
CA LEU A 30 6.05 15.10 20.01
C LEU A 30 6.78 15.18 21.36
N THR A 31 6.26 15.98 22.29
CA THR A 31 6.79 16.10 23.66
C THR A 31 6.65 14.78 24.43
N GLN A 32 5.50 14.11 24.34
CA GLN A 32 5.29 12.79 24.95
C GLN A 32 6.30 11.76 24.44
N LEU A 33 6.49 11.65 23.12
CA LEU A 33 7.44 10.69 22.53
C LEU A 33 8.88 10.98 22.93
N THR A 34 9.24 12.26 23.07
CA THR A 34 10.55 12.68 23.58
C THR A 34 10.75 12.25 25.03
N GLN A 35 9.70 12.35 25.86
CA GLN A 35 9.74 11.94 27.27
C GLN A 35 9.76 10.42 27.45
N GLU A 36 9.11 9.68 26.56
CA GLU A 36 9.07 8.21 26.55
C GLU A 36 10.37 7.56 26.03
N GLY A 37 11.41 8.34 25.73
CA GLY A 37 12.71 7.83 25.31
C GLY A 37 12.73 7.24 23.91
N SER A 38 11.71 7.50 23.09
CA SER A 38 11.77 7.19 21.66
C SER A 38 12.88 8.01 21.00
N PRO A 39 13.59 7.46 20.00
CA PRO A 39 14.59 8.23 19.25
C PRO A 39 13.94 9.53 18.80
N SER A 40 14.62 10.66 19.02
CA SER A 40 14.04 12.00 18.83
C SER A 40 13.48 12.14 17.41
N LEU A 41 12.20 11.82 17.25
CA LEU A 41 11.49 12.02 16.01
C LEU A 41 11.33 13.51 15.90
N THR A 42 12.09 14.14 15.00
CA THR A 42 11.90 15.55 14.67
C THR A 42 10.49 15.79 14.10
N GLU A 43 9.87 14.75 13.54
CA GLU A 43 8.55 14.79 12.94
C GLU A 43 7.73 13.50 13.20
N LEU A 44 6.42 13.67 13.37
CA LEU A 44 5.47 12.54 13.49
C LEU A 44 5.26 11.86 12.13
N PRO A 45 5.05 10.54 12.08
CA PRO A 45 4.72 9.85 10.84
C PRO A 45 3.38 10.35 10.27
N ARG A 46 3.27 10.33 8.93
CA ARG A 46 2.06 10.81 8.23
C ARG A 46 0.77 10.14 8.71
N LYS A 47 0.82 8.86 9.06
CA LYS A 47 -0.33 8.12 9.60
C LYS A 47 -0.86 8.72 10.91
N GLU A 48 0.03 9.10 11.81
CA GLU A 48 -0.34 9.74 13.07
C GLU A 48 -0.84 11.16 12.86
N ILE A 49 -0.20 11.92 11.96
CA ILE A 49 -0.68 13.27 11.60
C ILE A 49 -2.12 13.19 11.06
N ASN A 50 -2.39 12.24 10.17
CA ASN A 50 -3.74 12.02 9.65
C ASN A 50 -4.70 11.71 10.80
N HIS A 51 -4.34 10.82 11.73
CA HIS A 51 -5.18 10.51 12.88
C HIS A 51 -5.46 11.72 13.78
N ILE A 52 -4.46 12.57 14.02
CA ILE A 52 -4.63 13.83 14.76
C ILE A 52 -5.62 14.74 14.03
N VAL A 53 -5.49 14.91 12.72
CA VAL A 53 -6.40 15.75 11.93
C VAL A 53 -7.84 15.22 11.98
N LEU A 54 -8.03 13.92 11.79
CA LEU A 54 -9.36 13.29 11.81
C LEU A 54 -10.03 13.35 13.18
N SER A 55 -9.27 13.14 14.25
CA SER A 55 -9.79 13.22 15.64
C SER A 55 -10.07 14.64 16.13
N THR A 56 -9.67 15.66 15.37
CA THR A 56 -9.78 17.07 15.78
C THR A 56 -10.72 17.87 14.90
N THR A 57 -11.06 17.34 13.73
CA THR A 57 -11.96 17.98 12.77
C THR A 57 -13.37 17.47 13.00
N ASP A 58 -14.29 18.38 13.30
CA ASP A 58 -15.70 18.03 13.49
C ASP A 58 -16.33 17.56 12.16
N GLN A 59 -17.25 16.60 12.28
CA GLN A 59 -18.05 16.10 11.17
C GLN A 59 -19.45 16.69 11.23
N VAL A 60 -19.88 17.32 10.14
CA VAL A 60 -21.25 17.81 9.95
C VAL A 60 -21.89 17.04 8.80
N LYS A 61 -22.94 16.27 9.10
CA LYS A 61 -23.64 15.41 8.12
C LYS A 61 -22.69 14.44 7.37
N GLY A 62 -21.76 13.82 8.10
CA GLY A 62 -20.77 12.89 7.54
C GLY A 62 -19.69 13.55 6.67
N ARG A 63 -19.57 14.89 6.71
CA ARG A 63 -18.53 15.65 6.02
C ARG A 63 -17.64 16.33 7.04
N PHE A 64 -16.34 16.15 6.89
CA PHE A 64 -15.34 16.86 7.66
C PHE A 64 -15.23 18.30 7.16
N LEU A 65 -15.19 19.25 8.09
CA LEU A 65 -14.98 20.66 7.75
C LEU A 65 -13.71 20.80 6.88
N SER A 66 -13.85 21.39 5.70
CA SER A 66 -12.78 21.63 4.71
C SER A 66 -12.07 20.39 4.11
N LEU A 67 -12.37 19.19 4.58
CA LEU A 67 -11.88 17.92 3.99
C LEU A 67 -12.96 17.20 3.17
N GLY A 68 -14.23 17.61 3.32
CA GLY A 68 -15.34 17.00 2.60
C GLY A 68 -15.73 15.64 3.17
N GLN A 69 -16.37 14.80 2.35
CA GLN A 69 -16.68 13.43 2.75
C GLN A 69 -15.42 12.59 2.64
N LEU A 70 -14.85 12.20 3.77
CA LEU A 70 -13.78 11.22 3.77
C LEU A 70 -14.41 9.86 3.52
N LEU A 71 -14.07 9.27 2.39
CA LEU A 71 -14.27 7.84 2.19
C LEU A 71 -13.34 7.16 3.19
N ILE A 72 -13.88 6.69 4.31
CA ILE A 72 -13.15 5.80 5.21
C ILE A 72 -13.02 4.51 4.41
N ILE A 73 -11.89 4.37 3.72
CA ILE A 73 -11.53 3.13 3.06
C ILE A 73 -10.40 2.56 3.89
N GLU A 74 -10.74 1.58 4.73
CA GLU A 74 -9.74 0.66 5.23
C GLU A 74 -9.11 -0.02 4.02
N GLY A 75 -7.89 0.40 3.67
CA GLY A 75 -7.04 -0.30 2.70
C GLY A 75 -7.11 0.14 1.24
N ASP A 76 -7.87 1.16 0.84
CA ASP A 76 -7.88 1.60 -0.56
C ASP A 76 -7.73 3.11 -0.69
N VAL A 77 -6.79 3.53 -1.52
CA VAL A 77 -6.52 4.94 -1.79
C VAL A 77 -7.75 5.48 -2.51
N ALA A 78 -8.46 6.43 -1.91
CA ALA A 78 -9.61 7.07 -2.53
C ALA A 78 -9.18 7.69 -3.87
N SER A 79 -9.49 7.00 -4.96
CA SER A 79 -9.27 7.48 -6.32
C SER A 79 -10.29 8.58 -6.59
N THR A 80 -9.95 9.81 -6.22
CA THR A 80 -10.69 11.01 -6.63
C THR A 80 -10.34 11.30 -8.08
N SER A 81 -10.82 10.46 -8.97
CA SER A 81 -10.69 10.60 -10.41
C SER A 81 -11.67 9.61 -11.01
N SER A 82 -12.41 10.03 -12.04
CA SER A 82 -13.27 9.17 -12.87
C SER A 82 -12.53 7.96 -13.50
N PHE A 83 -11.23 7.81 -13.25
CA PHE A 83 -10.50 6.55 -13.41
C PHE A 83 -10.91 5.53 -12.33
N ARG A 84 -12.00 4.82 -12.57
CA ARG A 84 -12.07 3.41 -12.17
C ARG A 84 -11.01 2.68 -12.99
N PHE A 85 -9.83 2.45 -12.44
CA PHE A 85 -9.02 1.33 -12.94
C PHE A 85 -9.89 0.09 -12.79
N PRO A 86 -10.10 -0.73 -13.85
CA PRO A 86 -10.93 -1.92 -13.78
C PRO A 86 -10.17 -2.99 -12.97
N ARG A 87 -10.19 -2.84 -11.64
CA ARG A 87 -9.53 -3.73 -10.66
C ARG A 87 -9.90 -5.18 -10.90
N GLU A 88 -11.16 -5.44 -11.25
CA GLU A 88 -11.70 -6.76 -11.59
C GLU A 88 -10.95 -7.42 -12.76
N ARG A 89 -10.55 -6.65 -13.80
CA ARG A 89 -9.83 -7.22 -14.95
C ARG A 89 -8.42 -7.68 -14.60
N PHE A 90 -7.75 -6.98 -13.69
CA PHE A 90 -6.40 -7.35 -13.28
C PHE A 90 -6.41 -8.51 -12.29
N GLU A 91 -7.43 -8.63 -11.43
CA GLU A 91 -7.56 -9.77 -10.52
C GLU A 91 -7.76 -11.08 -11.28
N THR A 92 -8.62 -11.08 -12.31
CA THR A 92 -8.81 -12.26 -13.17
C THR A 92 -7.55 -12.59 -13.97
N GLU A 93 -6.89 -11.59 -14.55
CA GLU A 93 -5.67 -11.78 -15.33
C GLU A 93 -4.51 -12.31 -14.47
N ILE A 94 -4.37 -11.83 -13.23
CA ILE A 94 -3.38 -12.33 -12.28
C ILE A 94 -3.66 -13.80 -11.94
N GLU A 95 -4.91 -14.18 -11.73
CA GLU A 95 -5.27 -15.56 -11.40
C GLU A 95 -5.04 -16.51 -12.59
N GLU A 96 -5.42 -16.09 -13.80
CA GLU A 96 -5.13 -16.82 -15.04
C GLU A 96 -3.61 -17.00 -15.25
N LEU A 97 -2.83 -15.94 -15.05
CA LEU A 97 -1.37 -16.00 -15.15
C LEU A 97 -0.75 -16.93 -14.10
N LYS A 98 -1.26 -16.94 -12.86
CA LYS A 98 -0.81 -17.87 -11.82
C LYS A 98 -1.08 -19.32 -12.19
N GLN A 99 -2.28 -19.62 -12.71
CA GLN A 99 -2.62 -20.96 -13.17
C GLN A 99 -1.73 -21.39 -14.35
N ALA A 100 -1.47 -20.49 -15.30
CA ALA A 100 -0.59 -20.75 -16.43
C ALA A 100 0.87 -20.98 -16.02
N VAL A 101 1.36 -20.28 -14.99
CA VAL A 101 2.69 -20.54 -14.39
C VAL A 101 2.72 -21.92 -13.74
N SER A 102 1.75 -22.22 -12.87
CA SER A 102 1.68 -23.52 -12.17
C SER A 102 1.61 -24.71 -13.13
N HIS A 103 0.83 -24.59 -14.21
CA HIS A 103 0.76 -25.64 -15.23
C HIS A 103 2.10 -25.84 -15.95
N ARG A 104 2.78 -24.74 -16.32
CA ARG A 104 4.10 -24.82 -16.97
C ARG A 104 5.14 -25.45 -16.06
N ASP A 105 5.16 -25.08 -14.79
CA ASP A 105 6.10 -25.67 -13.82
C ASP A 105 5.90 -27.19 -13.70
N ALA A 106 4.65 -27.66 -13.66
CA ALA A 106 4.34 -29.10 -13.67
C ALA A 106 4.83 -29.81 -14.94
N MET A 107 4.67 -29.19 -16.11
CA MET A 107 5.18 -29.75 -17.38
C MET A 107 6.71 -29.81 -17.40
N VAL A 108 7.38 -28.78 -16.87
CA VAL A 108 8.84 -28.75 -16.77
C VAL A 108 9.35 -29.88 -15.88
N GLU A 109 8.72 -30.13 -14.74
CA GLU A 109 9.04 -31.25 -13.87
C GLU A 109 8.84 -32.60 -14.58
N GLU A 110 7.73 -32.78 -15.31
CA GLU A 110 7.49 -34.00 -16.06
C GLU A 110 8.56 -34.23 -17.16
N ILE A 111 8.94 -33.18 -17.89
CA ILE A 111 10.01 -33.25 -18.89
C ILE A 111 11.36 -33.55 -18.23
N ALA A 112 11.66 -32.92 -17.09
CA ALA A 112 12.90 -33.15 -16.35
C ALA A 112 13.01 -34.62 -15.90
N THR A 113 11.94 -35.21 -15.36
CA THR A 113 11.92 -36.63 -14.97
C THR A 113 12.06 -37.56 -16.19
N LYS A 114 11.40 -37.27 -17.31
CA LYS A 114 11.54 -38.03 -18.56
C LYS A 114 12.97 -37.98 -19.09
N ASN A 115 13.61 -36.80 -19.08
CA ASN A 115 14.99 -36.62 -19.52
C ASN A 115 15.96 -37.39 -18.62
N ALA A 116 15.83 -37.29 -17.29
CA ALA A 116 16.66 -38.07 -16.36
C ALA A 116 16.51 -39.60 -16.56
N ASN A 117 15.29 -40.07 -16.85
CA ASN A 117 15.02 -41.47 -17.16
C ASN A 117 15.60 -41.91 -18.53
N LEU A 118 15.62 -41.01 -19.51
CA LEU A 118 16.24 -41.27 -20.80
C LEU A 118 17.77 -41.28 -20.70
N GLU A 119 18.36 -40.32 -19.99
CA GLU A 119 19.80 -40.28 -19.72
C GLU A 119 20.28 -41.55 -19.03
N THR A 120 19.56 -42.01 -17.99
CA THR A 120 19.89 -43.28 -17.32
C THR A 120 19.77 -44.49 -18.24
N LYS A 121 18.78 -44.52 -19.15
CA LYS A 121 18.68 -45.58 -20.17
C LYS A 121 19.83 -45.52 -21.17
N VAL A 122 20.15 -44.33 -21.68
CA VAL A 122 21.26 -44.11 -22.63
C VAL A 122 22.60 -44.50 -21.99
N SER A 123 22.85 -44.14 -20.73
CA SER A 123 24.06 -44.59 -20.02
C SER A 123 24.12 -46.11 -19.84
N ARG A 124 22.99 -46.78 -19.57
CA ARG A 124 22.94 -48.26 -19.49
C ARG A 124 23.22 -48.93 -20.83
N PHE A 125 22.69 -48.40 -21.94
CA PHE A 125 22.91 -48.98 -23.28
C PHE A 125 24.28 -48.61 -23.87
N GLY A 126 24.78 -47.39 -23.63
CA GLY A 126 26.09 -46.92 -24.09
C GLY A 126 27.28 -47.60 -23.41
N GLY A 127 27.07 -48.16 -22.20
CA GLY A 127 28.06 -49.00 -21.51
C GLY A 127 28.19 -50.43 -22.07
N CYS A 128 27.32 -50.84 -22.99
CA CYS A 128 27.29 -52.18 -23.60
C CYS A 128 27.80 -52.23 -25.05
N LEU A 129 28.48 -51.19 -25.55
CA LEU A 129 29.15 -51.27 -26.84
C LEU A 129 30.46 -52.07 -26.68
N PRO A 130 30.61 -53.24 -27.33
CA PRO A 130 31.86 -53.99 -27.29
C PRO A 130 32.95 -53.14 -27.94
N LYS A 131 34.07 -52.97 -27.23
CA LYS A 131 35.31 -52.42 -27.81
C LYS A 131 35.81 -53.46 -28.81
N HIS A 132 35.61 -53.20 -30.10
CA HIS A 132 36.29 -53.89 -31.19
C HIS A 132 37.62 -53.22 -31.48
#